data_AF-A0A2E6RFP6-F1
#
_entry.id   AF-A0A2E6RFP6-F1
#
_cell.length_a   1.000
_cell.length_b   1.000
_cell.length_c   1.000
_cell.angle_alpha   90.00
_cell.angle_beta   90.00
_cell.angle_gamma   90.00
#
_symmetry.space_group_name_H-M   'P 1'
#
loop_
_entity.id
_entity.type
_entity.pdbx_description
1 polymer ?
#
loop_
_entity_poly.entity_id
_entity_poly.type
_entity_poly.pdbx_seq_one_letter_code
_entity_poly.pdbx_strand_id
1 'polypeptide(L)'
;MSRFFLIALMLLLALAGGGLWVYLVAFESPGPFHDNLVPELIGICIEGFLLVGLLTLVQRSREAARRHELWLSLRGSFRGLLSNLDVAFLEPDADPMSSSDLETNPKVIDYLLGQLETRHPDLDCLVALKREATETVSLTRDLVAVAAQLSASHMNWWIAIVDSIRRLSEARDREQAEVALHEMLVNIRELDRLEY
;
A
#
# COMPACT_ATOMS: atom_id res chain seq x y z
N MET A 1 5.69 -17.77 -9.57
CA MET A 1 6.99 -18.39 -9.22
C MET A 1 7.46 -17.79 -7.91
N SER A 2 7.90 -18.59 -6.94
CA SER A 2 8.31 -18.05 -5.63
C SER A 2 9.57 -17.19 -5.78
N ARG A 3 9.67 -16.10 -5.01
CA ARG A 3 10.86 -15.21 -4.99
C ARG A 3 12.15 -16.01 -4.76
N PHE A 4 12.06 -17.04 -3.92
CA PHE A 4 13.15 -17.98 -3.65
C PHE A 4 13.62 -18.72 -4.91
N PHE A 5 12.73 -19.09 -5.82
CA PHE A 5 13.11 -19.75 -7.06
C PHE A 5 13.93 -18.83 -7.97
N LEU A 6 13.52 -17.57 -8.14
CA LEU A 6 14.25 -16.60 -8.97
C LEU A 6 15.63 -16.30 -8.40
N ILE A 7 15.72 -16.13 -7.08
CA ILE A 7 17.01 -15.93 -6.39
C ILE A 7 17.89 -17.16 -6.54
N ALA A 8 17.36 -18.37 -6.32
CA ALA A 8 18.11 -19.61 -6.49
C ALA A 8 18.60 -19.79 -7.93
N LEU A 9 17.79 -19.44 -8.93
CA LEU A 9 18.17 -19.48 -10.33
C LEU A 9 19.30 -18.50 -10.65
N MET A 10 19.21 -17.26 -10.16
CA MET A 10 20.29 -16.28 -10.30
C MET A 10 21.60 -16.75 -9.64
N LEU A 11 21.50 -17.34 -8.44
CA LEU A 11 22.65 -17.85 -7.70
C LEU A 11 23.29 -19.04 -8.43
N LEU A 12 22.48 -19.93 -8.99
CA LEU A 12 22.95 -21.06 -9.80
C LEU A 12 23.67 -20.56 -11.06
N LEU A 13 23.11 -19.60 -11.79
CA LEU A 13 23.73 -19.03 -12.99
C LEU A 13 25.04 -18.30 -12.66
N ALA A 14 25.08 -17.57 -11.55
CA ALA A 14 26.29 -16.88 -11.09
C ALA A 14 27.38 -17.86 -10.67
N LEU A 15 27.05 -18.92 -9.92
CA LEU A 15 28.01 -19.95 -9.51
C LEU A 15 28.49 -20.79 -10.68
N ALA A 16 27.60 -21.17 -11.60
CA ALA A 16 27.95 -21.92 -12.79
C ALA A 16 28.85 -21.11 -13.72
N GLY A 17 28.48 -19.85 -14.01
CA GLY A 17 29.29 -18.94 -14.82
C GLY A 17 30.65 -18.63 -14.17
N GLY A 18 30.68 -18.37 -12.87
CA GLY A 18 31.91 -18.13 -12.12
C GLY A 18 32.81 -19.37 -12.04
N GLY A 19 32.23 -20.56 -11.84
CA GLY A 19 32.96 -21.82 -11.83
C GLY A 19 33.55 -22.17 -13.20
N LEU A 20 32.80 -21.95 -14.28
CA LEU A 20 33.28 -22.11 -15.66
C LEU A 20 34.38 -21.10 -16.00
N TRP A 21 34.26 -19.86 -15.54
CA TRP A 21 35.30 -18.84 -15.69
C TRP A 21 36.60 -19.24 -14.98
N VAL A 22 36.50 -19.71 -13.73
CA VAL A 22 37.66 -20.22 -12.99
C VAL A 22 38.27 -21.43 -13.69
N TYR A 23 37.45 -22.34 -14.21
CA TYR A 23 37.93 -23.49 -14.98
C TYR A 23 38.74 -23.04 -16.20
N LEU A 24 38.20 -22.09 -16.97
CA LEU A 24 38.85 -21.55 -18.17
C LEU A 24 40.19 -20.85 -17.90
N VAL A 25 40.32 -20.16 -16.76
CA VAL A 25 41.54 -19.41 -16.42
C VAL A 25 42.57 -20.27 -15.68
N ALA A 26 42.13 -21.21 -14.84
CA ALA A 26 43.01 -21.98 -13.96
C ALA A 26 43.53 -23.29 -14.56
N PHE A 27 42.86 -23.84 -15.58
CA PHE A 27 43.23 -25.12 -16.19
C PHE A 27 43.48 -24.97 -17.69
N GLU A 28 44.74 -24.94 -18.10
CA GLU A 28 45.10 -25.01 -19.53
C GLU A 28 44.87 -26.44 -20.05
N SER A 29 43.75 -26.65 -20.74
CA SER A 29 43.45 -27.89 -21.43
C SER A 29 43.24 -27.62 -22.92
N PRO A 30 44.19 -27.95 -23.81
CA PRO A 30 43.98 -27.78 -25.24
C PRO A 30 42.88 -28.73 -25.74
N GLY A 31 41.83 -28.18 -26.36
CA GLY A 31 40.76 -28.98 -26.94
C GLY A 31 39.49 -28.18 -27.25
N PRO A 32 38.69 -28.63 -28.24
CA PRO A 32 37.52 -27.89 -28.74
C PRO A 32 36.46 -27.59 -27.67
N PHE A 33 36.42 -28.37 -26.59
CA PHE A 33 35.55 -28.13 -25.44
C PHE A 33 35.99 -26.89 -24.64
N HIS A 34 37.28 -26.76 -24.35
CA HIS A 34 37.84 -25.66 -23.58
C HIS A 34 37.83 -24.34 -24.38
N ASP A 35 38.15 -24.43 -25.67
CA ASP A 35 38.38 -23.23 -26.49
C ASP A 35 37.09 -22.62 -27.08
N ASN A 36 36.03 -23.42 -27.25
CA ASN A 36 34.76 -22.96 -27.84
C ASN A 36 33.58 -23.10 -26.89
N LEU A 37 33.34 -24.30 -26.35
CA LEU A 37 32.11 -24.58 -25.61
C LEU A 37 32.06 -23.90 -24.24
N VAL A 38 33.17 -23.89 -23.49
CA VAL A 38 33.23 -23.24 -22.16
C VAL A 38 32.97 -21.73 -22.26
N PRO A 39 33.61 -20.95 -23.15
CA PRO A 39 33.29 -19.54 -23.37
C PRO A 39 31.82 -19.29 -23.72
N GLU A 40 31.24 -20.10 -24.61
CA GLU A 40 29.83 -19.97 -25.00
C GLU A 40 28.89 -20.22 -23.81
N LEU A 41 29.20 -21.25 -22.99
CA LEU A 41 28.43 -21.57 -21.80
C LEU A 41 28.53 -20.50 -20.71
N ILE A 42 29.70 -19.85 -20.56
CA ILE A 42 29.87 -18.66 -19.72
C ILE A 42 28.99 -17.52 -20.23
N GLY A 43 28.99 -17.26 -21.54
CA GLY A 43 28.14 -16.26 -22.19
C GLY A 43 26.66 -16.48 -21.87
N ILE A 44 26.17 -17.72 -22.04
CA ILE A 44 24.80 -18.11 -21.70
C ILE A 44 24.50 -17.88 -20.22
N CYS A 45 25.44 -18.17 -19.32
CA CYS A 45 25.26 -17.94 -17.88
C CYS A 45 25.11 -16.45 -17.55
N ILE A 46 25.93 -15.59 -18.18
CA ILE A 46 25.88 -14.13 -17.99
C ILE A 46 24.59 -13.55 -18.55
N GLU A 47 24.22 -13.91 -19.78
CA GLU A 47 22.98 -13.45 -20.42
C GLU A 47 21.75 -13.91 -19.63
N GLY A 48 21.72 -15.17 -19.20
CA GLY A 48 20.66 -15.70 -18.36
C GLY A 48 20.55 -14.96 -17.03
N PHE A 49 21.68 -14.66 -16.38
CA PHE A 49 21.70 -13.90 -15.13
C PHE A 49 21.14 -12.48 -15.33
N LEU A 50 21.55 -11.80 -16.39
CA LEU A 50 21.08 -10.45 -16.72
C LEU A 50 19.58 -10.43 -17.03
N LEU A 51 19.10 -11.37 -17.85
CA LEU A 51 17.67 -11.46 -18.21
C LEU A 51 16.79 -11.73 -17.00
N VAL A 52 17.15 -12.73 -16.17
CA VAL A 52 16.40 -13.07 -14.95
C VAL A 52 16.45 -11.92 -13.95
N GLY A 53 17.61 -11.28 -13.79
CA GLY A 53 17.80 -10.14 -12.90
C GLY A 53 16.92 -8.94 -13.31
N LEU A 54 16.94 -8.55 -14.59
CA LEU A 54 16.13 -7.46 -15.10
C LEU A 54 14.64 -7.76 -14.96
N LEU A 55 14.21 -8.97 -15.32
CA LEU A 55 12.81 -9.38 -15.19
C LEU A 55 12.35 -9.30 -13.73
N THR A 56 13.20 -9.73 -12.79
CA THR A 56 12.90 -9.67 -11.34
C THR A 56 12.76 -8.21 -10.88
N LEU A 57 13.62 -7.30 -11.36
CA LEU A 57 13.53 -5.87 -11.06
C LEU A 57 12.22 -5.27 -11.58
N VAL A 58 11.86 -5.57 -12.82
CA VAL A 58 10.62 -5.10 -13.45
C VAL A 58 9.39 -5.67 -12.75
N GLN A 59 9.41 -6.95 -12.36
CA GLN A 59 8.32 -7.54 -11.59
C GLN A 59 8.14 -6.85 -10.25
N ARG A 60 9.25 -6.56 -9.54
CA ARG A 60 9.22 -5.86 -8.26
C ARG A 60 8.68 -4.43 -8.39
N SER A 61 9.09 -3.69 -9.42
CA SER A 61 8.58 -2.33 -9.63
C SER A 61 7.09 -2.32 -9.95
N ARG A 62 6.62 -3.27 -10.77
CA ARG A 62 5.19 -3.43 -11.08
C ARG A 62 4.37 -3.86 -9.88
N GLU A 63 4.89 -4.76 -9.04
CA GLU A 63 4.22 -5.19 -7.81
C GLU A 63 4.07 -4.03 -6.82
N ALA A 64 5.12 -3.21 -6.66
CA ALA A 64 5.07 -2.02 -5.82
C ALA A 64 4.06 -0.98 -6.35
N ALA A 65 4.06 -0.70 -7.65
CA ALA A 65 3.09 0.19 -8.28
C ALA A 65 1.65 -0.30 -8.09
N ARG A 66 1.39 -1.60 -8.32
CA ARG A 66 0.08 -2.20 -8.09
C ARG A 66 -0.38 -2.07 -6.64
N ARG A 67 0.51 -2.32 -5.67
CA ARG A 67 0.18 -2.20 -4.24
C ARG A 67 -0.10 -0.74 -3.85
N HIS A 68 0.64 0.20 -4.42
CA HIS A 68 0.35 1.63 -4.26
C HIS A 68 -1.02 2.03 -4.83
N GLU A 69 -1.39 1.56 -6.02
CA GLU A 69 -2.71 1.81 -6.62
C GLU A 69 -3.85 1.24 -5.76
N LEU A 70 -3.69 0.03 -5.22
CA LEU A 70 -4.67 -0.56 -4.29
C LEU A 70 -4.81 0.30 -3.03
N TRP A 71 -3.69 0.75 -2.47
CA TRP A 71 -3.69 1.65 -1.30
C TRP A 71 -4.39 2.98 -1.60
N LEU A 72 -4.12 3.60 -2.74
CA LEU A 72 -4.81 4.82 -3.18
C LEU A 72 -6.32 4.59 -3.36
N SER A 73 -6.72 3.44 -3.92
CA SER A 73 -8.14 3.08 -4.05
C SER A 73 -8.84 2.96 -2.69
N LEU A 74 -8.14 2.45 -1.67
CA LEU A 74 -8.65 2.39 -0.30
C LEU A 74 -8.78 3.79 0.29
N ARG A 75 -7.72 4.61 0.21
CA ARG A 75 -7.74 5.97 0.75
C ARG A 75 -8.78 6.87 0.08
N GLY A 76 -8.96 6.74 -1.23
CA GLY A 76 -9.96 7.48 -2.01
C GLY A 76 -11.38 7.29 -1.50
N SER A 77 -11.70 6.12 -0.91
CA SER A 77 -13.03 5.86 -0.36
C SER A 77 -13.38 6.74 0.84
N PHE A 78 -12.38 7.27 1.56
CA PHE A 78 -12.59 8.14 2.72
C PHE A 78 -12.77 9.60 2.36
N ARG A 79 -12.56 10.00 1.09
CA ARG A 79 -12.54 11.40 0.69
C ARG A 79 -13.80 12.17 1.13
N GLY A 80 -14.99 11.59 0.97
CA GLY A 80 -16.24 12.25 1.35
C GLY A 80 -16.34 12.53 2.85
N LEU A 81 -16.04 11.52 3.67
CA LEU A 81 -16.03 11.64 5.13
C LEU A 81 -14.99 12.64 5.62
N LEU A 82 -13.76 12.56 5.11
CA LEU A 82 -12.68 13.47 5.49
C LEU A 82 -12.95 14.90 5.02
N SER A 83 -13.56 15.08 3.85
CA SER A 83 -13.95 16.40 3.34
C SER A 83 -15.03 17.06 4.20
N ASN A 84 -16.06 16.31 4.61
CA ASN A 84 -17.09 16.84 5.51
C ASN A 84 -16.51 17.17 6.88
N LEU A 85 -15.55 16.38 7.36
CA LEU A 85 -14.87 16.64 8.62
C LEU A 85 -13.95 17.87 8.56
N ASP A 86 -13.20 18.03 7.47
CA ASP A 86 -12.35 19.19 7.24
C ASP A 86 -13.16 20.49 7.22
N VAL A 87 -14.28 20.49 6.50
CA VAL A 87 -15.23 21.62 6.48
C VAL A 87 -15.78 21.93 7.87
N ALA A 88 -15.99 20.91 8.71
CA ALA A 88 -16.47 21.11 10.09
C ALA A 88 -15.47 21.85 11.00
N PHE A 89 -14.18 21.83 10.67
CA PHE A 89 -13.12 22.51 11.42
C PHE A 89 -12.60 23.77 10.72
N LEU A 90 -13.16 24.11 9.57
CA LEU A 90 -12.75 25.23 8.76
C LEU A 90 -13.02 26.56 9.49
N GLU A 91 -12.05 27.46 9.44
CA GLU A 91 -12.28 28.83 9.87
C GLU A 91 -13.05 29.62 8.79
N PRO A 92 -13.83 30.65 9.14
CA PRO A 92 -14.75 31.31 8.21
C PRO A 92 -14.13 31.85 6.90
N ASP A 93 -12.83 32.15 6.91
CA ASP A 93 -12.06 32.68 5.76
C ASP A 93 -10.99 31.70 5.26
N ALA A 94 -10.99 30.46 5.75
CA ALA A 94 -10.05 29.43 5.31
C ALA A 94 -10.62 28.64 4.13
N ASP A 95 -9.74 28.23 3.21
CA ASP A 95 -10.11 27.34 2.11
C ASP A 95 -10.06 25.88 2.58
N PRO A 96 -11.00 25.02 2.12
CA PRO A 96 -10.98 23.60 2.42
C PRO A 96 -9.73 22.93 1.83
N MET A 97 -9.30 21.84 2.47
CA MET A 97 -8.20 21.03 1.95
C MET A 97 -8.51 20.51 0.56
N SER A 98 -7.45 20.42 -0.25
CA SER A 98 -7.58 19.85 -1.59
C SER A 98 -7.99 18.38 -1.49
N SER A 99 -8.81 17.91 -2.44
CA SER A 99 -9.19 16.49 -2.51
C SER A 99 -7.97 15.58 -2.62
N SER A 100 -6.90 16.03 -3.30
CA SER A 100 -5.65 15.28 -3.41
C SER A 100 -4.97 15.09 -2.05
N ASP A 101 -4.96 16.11 -1.20
CA ASP A 101 -4.33 16.03 0.12
C ASP A 101 -5.08 15.07 1.04
N LEU A 102 -6.42 15.11 1.03
CA LEU A 102 -7.25 14.22 1.84
C LEU A 102 -7.00 12.73 1.50
N GLU A 103 -6.76 12.43 0.22
CA GLU A 103 -6.53 11.06 -0.25
C GLU A 103 -5.08 10.59 -0.05
N THR A 104 -4.10 11.46 -0.29
CA THR A 104 -2.69 11.03 -0.44
C THR A 104 -1.81 11.37 0.76
N ASN A 105 -2.20 12.31 1.62
CA ASN A 105 -1.36 12.81 2.70
C ASN A 105 -1.80 12.24 4.07
N PRO A 106 -1.02 11.31 4.68
CA PRO A 106 -1.32 10.76 6.00
C PRO A 106 -1.40 11.81 7.12
N LYS A 107 -0.65 12.91 6.99
CA LYS A 107 -0.58 13.95 8.03
C LYS A 107 -1.92 14.68 8.23
N VAL A 108 -2.80 14.64 7.23
CA VAL A 108 -4.16 15.17 7.35
C VAL A 108 -4.92 14.46 8.48
N ILE A 109 -4.73 13.15 8.64
CA ILE A 109 -5.42 12.39 9.69
C ILE A 109 -4.93 12.81 11.08
N ASP A 110 -3.63 13.02 11.25
CA ASP A 110 -3.07 13.53 12.51
C ASP A 110 -3.58 14.94 12.82
N TYR A 111 -3.71 15.79 11.80
CA TYR A 111 -4.31 17.13 11.95
C TYR A 111 -5.77 17.04 12.37
N LEU A 112 -6.60 16.25 11.68
CA LEU A 112 -8.02 16.10 11.99
C LEU A 112 -8.25 15.46 13.37
N LEU A 113 -7.39 14.52 13.78
CA LEU A 113 -7.39 13.99 15.15
C LEU A 113 -7.11 15.10 16.18
N GLY A 114 -6.08 15.92 15.95
CA GLY A 114 -5.77 17.04 16.84
C GLY A 114 -6.88 18.10 16.89
N GLN A 115 -7.57 18.34 15.78
CA GLN A 115 -8.73 19.22 15.77
C GLN A 115 -9.89 18.61 16.56
N LEU A 116 -10.19 17.33 16.38
CA LEU A 116 -11.27 16.65 17.11
C LEU A 116 -11.06 16.63 18.64
N GLU A 117 -9.80 16.60 19.11
CA GLU A 117 -9.46 16.67 20.53
C GLU A 117 -9.64 18.06 21.14
N THR A 118 -9.58 19.11 20.32
CA THR A 118 -9.59 20.52 20.79
C THR A 118 -10.88 21.25 20.46
N ARG A 119 -11.53 20.87 19.36
CA ARG A 119 -12.75 21.44 18.82
C ARG A 119 -13.70 20.29 18.53
N HIS A 120 -14.92 20.39 19.05
CA HIS A 120 -15.96 19.41 18.76
C HIS A 120 -16.80 19.90 17.57
N PRO A 121 -17.09 19.06 16.56
CA PRO A 121 -17.90 19.45 15.40
C PRO A 121 -19.28 19.94 15.83
N ASP A 122 -19.86 20.88 15.09
CA ASP A 122 -21.25 21.27 15.35
C ASP A 122 -22.24 20.14 15.00
N LEU A 123 -23.50 20.31 15.43
CA LEU A 123 -24.51 19.27 15.22
C LEU A 123 -24.82 19.05 13.73
N ASP A 124 -24.83 20.12 12.94
CA ASP A 124 -25.15 20.04 11.51
C ASP A 124 -24.05 19.28 10.74
N CYS A 125 -22.78 19.48 11.10
CA CYS A 125 -21.65 18.71 10.59
C CYS A 125 -21.72 17.24 11.00
N LEU A 126 -22.10 16.93 12.25
CA LEU A 126 -22.29 15.54 12.68
C LEU A 126 -23.42 14.85 11.90
N VAL A 127 -24.50 15.58 11.60
CA VAL A 127 -25.59 15.06 10.74
C VAL A 127 -25.10 14.83 9.31
N ALA A 128 -24.32 15.75 8.74
CA ALA A 128 -23.74 15.59 7.41
C ALA A 128 -22.78 14.39 7.36
N LEU A 129 -21.90 14.23 8.35
CA LEU A 129 -20.98 13.10 8.50
C LEU A 129 -21.73 11.77 8.63
N LYS A 130 -22.81 11.73 9.43
CA LYS A 130 -23.65 10.54 9.57
C LYS A 130 -24.32 10.14 8.26
N ARG A 131 -24.81 11.13 7.49
CA ARG A 131 -25.39 10.87 6.17
C ARG A 131 -24.35 10.30 5.22
N GLU A 132 -23.18 10.92 5.14
CA GLU A 132 -22.07 10.43 4.33
C GLU A 132 -21.64 9.01 4.73
N ALA A 133 -21.56 8.72 6.03
CA ALA A 133 -21.25 7.39 6.54
C ALA A 133 -22.28 6.34 6.09
N THR A 134 -23.57 6.71 6.09
CA THR A 134 -24.65 5.84 5.62
C THR A 134 -24.51 5.52 4.13
N GLU A 135 -24.13 6.50 3.31
CA GLU A 135 -23.96 6.34 1.86
C GLU A 135 -22.69 5.53 1.52
N THR A 136 -21.63 5.67 2.32
CA THR A 136 -20.30 5.11 2.01
C THR A 136 -20.00 3.77 2.68
N VAL A 137 -20.72 3.37 3.74
CA VAL A 137 -20.43 2.14 4.51
C VAL A 137 -20.46 0.88 3.65
N SER A 138 -21.42 0.76 2.73
CA SER A 138 -21.52 -0.43 1.85
C SER A 138 -20.33 -0.50 0.90
N LEU A 139 -19.98 0.63 0.27
CA LEU A 139 -18.85 0.71 -0.65
C LEU A 139 -17.53 0.41 0.07
N THR A 140 -17.34 0.98 1.26
CA THR A 140 -16.15 0.73 2.09
C THR A 140 -16.07 -0.74 2.49
N ARG A 141 -17.18 -1.38 2.86
CA ARG A 141 -17.23 -2.81 3.17
C ARG A 141 -16.84 -3.67 1.96
N ASP A 142 -17.30 -3.32 0.76
CA ASP A 142 -17.02 -4.11 -0.44
C ASP A 142 -15.52 -4.07 -0.83
N LEU A 143 -14.77 -3.07 -0.34
CA LEU A 143 -13.32 -2.95 -0.48
C LEU A 143 -12.49 -3.82 0.51
N VAL A 144 -13.11 -4.60 1.40
CA VAL A 144 -12.38 -5.55 2.28
C VAL A 144 -11.48 -6.49 1.47
N ALA A 145 -11.96 -6.96 0.32
CA ALA A 145 -11.19 -7.82 -0.58
C ALA A 145 -9.98 -7.09 -1.20
N VAL A 146 -10.05 -5.77 -1.37
CA VAL A 146 -8.93 -4.93 -1.85
C VAL A 146 -7.87 -4.81 -0.75
N ALA A 147 -8.29 -4.53 0.49
CA ALA A 147 -7.37 -4.49 1.64
C ALA A 147 -6.67 -5.84 1.88
N ALA A 148 -7.39 -6.95 1.74
CA ALA A 148 -6.82 -8.30 1.86
C ALA A 148 -5.74 -8.60 0.81
N GLN A 149 -5.78 -7.98 -0.37
CA GLN A 149 -4.75 -8.13 -1.40
C GLN A 149 -3.43 -7.44 -1.02
N LEU A 150 -3.45 -6.45 -0.13
CA LEU A 150 -2.24 -5.82 0.39
C LEU A 150 -1.57 -6.68 1.45
N SER A 151 -2.30 -7.00 2.52
CA SER A 151 -1.91 -7.96 3.55
C SER A 151 -3.07 -8.28 4.51
N ALA A 152 -2.89 -9.29 5.37
CA ALA A 152 -3.83 -9.57 6.46
C ALA A 152 -3.97 -8.41 7.45
N SER A 153 -2.89 -7.67 7.73
CA SER A 153 -2.92 -6.50 8.62
C SER A 153 -3.78 -5.37 8.05
N HIS A 154 -3.66 -5.09 6.74
CA HIS A 154 -4.50 -4.10 6.06
C HIS A 154 -5.98 -4.50 6.15
N MET A 155 -6.31 -5.77 5.94
CA MET A 155 -7.68 -6.28 6.07
C MET A 155 -8.24 -6.06 7.48
N ASN A 156 -7.45 -6.33 8.52
CA ASN A 156 -7.91 -6.17 9.91
C ASN A 156 -8.23 -4.71 10.25
N TRP A 157 -7.33 -3.78 9.89
CA TRP A 157 -7.59 -2.35 10.08
C TRP A 157 -8.76 -1.89 9.23
N TRP A 158 -8.88 -2.39 8.00
CA TRP A 158 -10.02 -2.08 7.14
C TRP A 158 -11.36 -2.48 7.75
N ILE A 159 -11.44 -3.68 8.35
CA ILE A 159 -12.65 -4.14 9.06
C ILE A 159 -12.96 -3.21 10.25
N ALA A 160 -11.95 -2.77 11.00
CA ALA A 160 -12.13 -1.82 12.10
C ALA A 160 -12.65 -0.46 11.61
N ILE A 161 -12.15 0.03 10.47
CA ILE A 161 -12.64 1.26 9.84
C ILE A 161 -14.10 1.09 9.42
N VAL A 162 -14.45 0.01 8.73
CA VAL A 162 -15.85 -0.28 8.34
C VAL A 162 -16.77 -0.34 9.55
N ASP A 163 -16.32 -0.94 10.67
CA ASP A 163 -17.11 -0.98 11.91
C ASP A 163 -17.31 0.43 12.50
N SER A 164 -16.27 1.25 12.53
CA SER A 164 -16.37 2.65 13.02
C SER A 164 -17.29 3.52 12.14
N ILE A 165 -17.24 3.37 10.81
CA ILE A 165 -18.16 4.06 9.88
C ILE A 165 -19.60 3.59 10.11
N ARG A 166 -19.82 2.29 10.33
CA ARG A 166 -21.14 1.76 10.68
C ARG A 166 -21.65 2.37 11.98
N ARG A 167 -20.83 2.41 13.05
CA ARG A 167 -21.20 3.03 14.33
C ARG A 167 -21.54 4.52 14.15
N LEU A 168 -20.77 5.25 13.34
CA LEU A 168 -21.06 6.64 13.01
C LEU A 168 -22.42 6.79 12.31
N SER A 169 -22.72 5.90 11.35
CA SER A 169 -24.01 5.90 10.64
C SER A 169 -25.21 5.56 11.54
N GLU A 170 -25.00 4.79 12.61
CA GLU A 170 -26.03 4.34 13.54
C GLU A 170 -26.13 5.23 14.81
N ALA A 171 -25.19 6.15 15.02
CA ALA A 171 -25.09 6.98 16.20
C ALA A 171 -26.38 7.76 16.49
N ARG A 172 -26.86 7.69 17.73
CA ARG A 172 -28.14 8.31 18.14
C ARG A 172 -27.99 9.63 18.86
N ASP A 173 -26.80 9.86 19.40
CA ASP A 173 -26.44 11.07 20.12
C ASP A 173 -25.07 11.55 19.66
N ARG A 174 -24.72 12.76 20.11
CA ARG A 174 -23.48 13.44 19.78
C ARG A 174 -22.25 12.66 20.26
N GLU A 175 -22.31 12.13 21.48
CA GLU A 175 -21.19 11.42 22.09
C GLU A 175 -20.82 10.16 21.28
N GLN A 176 -21.83 9.36 20.90
CA GLN A 176 -21.62 8.19 20.04
C GLN A 176 -21.02 8.55 18.68
N ALA A 177 -21.46 9.66 18.07
CA ALA A 177 -20.95 10.10 16.78
C ALA A 177 -19.48 10.55 16.89
N GLU A 178 -19.14 11.34 17.92
CA GLU A 178 -17.77 11.80 18.14
C GLU A 178 -16.82 10.65 18.48
N VAL A 179 -17.24 9.68 19.31
CA VAL A 179 -16.44 8.48 19.61
C VAL A 179 -16.21 7.65 18.36
N ALA A 180 -17.25 7.39 17.57
CA ALA A 180 -17.13 6.62 16.33
C ALA A 180 -16.22 7.33 15.30
N LEU A 181 -16.33 8.66 15.22
CA LEU A 181 -15.48 9.49 14.36
C LEU A 181 -14.01 9.44 14.80
N HIS A 182 -13.75 9.53 16.10
CA HIS A 182 -12.40 9.40 16.65
C HIS A 182 -11.81 8.01 16.36
N GLU A 183 -12.57 6.94 16.64
CA GLU A 183 -12.16 5.55 16.33
C GLU A 183 -11.85 5.39 14.83
N MET A 184 -12.68 5.96 13.95
CA MET A 184 -12.47 5.93 12.51
C MET A 184 -11.13 6.55 12.12
N LEU A 185 -10.83 7.76 12.59
CA LEU A 185 -9.57 8.44 12.27
C LEU A 185 -8.35 7.70 12.84
N VAL A 186 -8.44 7.16 14.06
CA VAL A 186 -7.38 6.33 14.63
C VAL A 186 -7.13 5.10 13.75
N ASN A 187 -8.17 4.40 13.34
CA ASN A 187 -8.04 3.21 12.49
C ASN A 187 -7.46 3.55 11.10
N ILE A 188 -7.84 4.68 10.51
CA ILE A 188 -7.23 5.17 9.25
C ILE A 188 -5.75 5.47 9.46
N ARG A 189 -5.38 6.11 10.57
CA ARG A 189 -3.96 6.38 10.90
C ARG A 189 -3.14 5.11 11.04
N GLU A 190 -3.67 4.09 11.71
CA GLU A 190 -2.96 2.81 11.83
C GLU A 190 -2.87 2.05 10.49
N LEU A 191 -3.88 2.20 9.61
CA LEU A 191 -3.79 1.71 8.23
C LEU A 191 -2.67 2.41 7.45
N ASP A 192 -2.55 3.74 7.57
CA ASP A 192 -1.54 4.55 6.89
C ASP A 192 -0.10 4.27 7.34
N ARG A 193 0.07 3.77 8.57
CA ARG A 193 1.38 3.36 9.10
C ARG A 193 1.87 2.03 8.52
N LEU A 194 0.99 1.26 7.87
CA LEU A 194 1.41 0.04 7.19
C LEU A 194 2.12 0.37 5.88
N GLU A 195 3.29 -0.24 5.68
CA GLU A 195 3.95 -0.19 4.38
C GLU A 195 3.13 -0.97 3.34
N TYR A 196 2.85 -0.34 2.20
CA TYR A 196 2.32 -1.00 1.02
C TYR A 196 3.45 -1.61 0.19
#